data_AF-A0A3N0ZSM4-F1
#
_entry.id   AF-A0A3N0ZSM4-F1
#
_cell.length_a   1.000
_cell.length_b   1.000
_cell.length_c   1.000
_cell.angle_alpha   90.00
_cell.angle_beta   90.00
_cell.angle_gamma   90.00
#
_symmetry.space_group_name_H-M   'P 1'
#
loop_
_entity.id
_entity.type
_entity.pdbx_description
1 polymer ?
#
loop_
_entity_poly.entity_id
_entity_poly.type
_entity_poly.pdbx_seq_one_letter_code
_entity_poly.pdbx_strand_id
1 'polypeptide(L)'
;MLKAPEKKPSYLELERKFEAQVKQDKITFKDQIEEAYFVPNPYFSSDPKYCLIALEPSFGLQRELIKVEFLNSFKNFLIHYCAYNYLCKGSFDYHITDISKSAMKAKEAGAPGIRSLVYKNWLPLLKEELQVLSGGNKHTPKVITIGKTVQSHLENCEPPIKVAKNVLHYSENNNSRFMKYVAGLGSKSSLEYDILFDNVRVFGIVLMKYLNFSIEDMDYKLNPANGIFNKDGFSENRKNQHLNRFYYYKTEFENISNQ
;
A
#
# COMPACT_ATOMS: atom_id res chain seq x y z
N MET A 1 -19.42 11.44 11.96
CA MET A 1 -18.58 10.28 11.62
C MET A 1 -17.73 10.69 10.43
N LEU A 2 -16.40 10.60 10.50
CA LEU A 2 -15.52 10.94 9.37
C LEU A 2 -15.75 9.92 8.25
N LYS A 3 -16.01 10.40 7.03
CA LYS A 3 -16.16 9.59 5.81
C LYS A 3 -15.13 10.08 4.81
N ALA A 4 -14.57 9.16 4.03
CA ALA A 4 -13.70 9.50 2.91
C ALA A 4 -14.43 10.46 1.95
N PRO A 5 -13.73 11.44 1.37
CA PRO A 5 -14.31 12.29 0.36
C PRO A 5 -14.73 11.44 -0.85
N GLU A 6 -15.77 11.90 -1.54
CA GLU A 6 -16.11 11.31 -2.83
C GLU A 6 -14.96 11.52 -3.82
N LYS A 7 -14.74 10.54 -4.68
CA LYS A 7 -13.74 10.64 -5.74
C LYS A 7 -14.11 11.78 -6.68
N LYS A 8 -13.16 12.67 -6.93
CA LYS A 8 -13.32 13.73 -7.93
C LYS A 8 -13.58 13.11 -9.32
N PRO A 9 -14.38 13.76 -10.20
CA PRO A 9 -14.61 13.27 -11.56
C PRO A 9 -13.33 12.95 -12.34
N SER A 10 -12.27 13.76 -12.17
CA SER A 10 -10.96 13.52 -12.78
C SER A 10 -10.29 12.24 -12.29
N TYR A 11 -10.46 11.88 -11.01
CA TYR A 11 -9.93 10.62 -10.49
C TYR A 11 -10.73 9.41 -11.00
N LEU A 12 -12.06 9.54 -11.15
CA LEU A 12 -12.90 8.51 -11.76
C LEU A 12 -12.55 8.28 -13.24
N GLU A 13 -12.24 9.34 -13.98
CA GLU A 13 -11.74 9.23 -15.35
C GLU A 13 -10.38 8.50 -15.39
N LEU A 14 -9.49 8.83 -14.47
CA LEU A 14 -8.21 8.16 -14.33
C LEU A 14 -8.35 6.67 -14.00
N GLU A 15 -9.30 6.27 -13.16
CA GLU A 15 -9.58 4.85 -12.89
C GLU A 15 -10.01 4.09 -14.16
N ARG A 16 -10.79 4.72 -15.04
CA ARG A 16 -11.13 4.13 -16.35
C ARG A 16 -9.89 3.95 -17.22
N LYS A 17 -8.95 4.90 -17.18
CA LYS A 17 -7.66 4.76 -17.88
C LYS A 17 -6.82 3.63 -17.30
N PHE A 18 -6.79 3.46 -15.98
CA PHE A 18 -6.13 2.33 -15.34
C PHE A 18 -6.72 0.99 -15.80
N GLU A 19 -8.05 0.84 -15.79
CA GLU A 19 -8.71 -0.36 -16.30
C GLU A 19 -8.41 -0.64 -17.77
N ALA A 20 -8.42 0.40 -18.60
CA ALA A 20 -8.08 0.29 -20.01
C ALA A 20 -6.61 -0.15 -20.19
N GLN A 21 -5.69 0.37 -19.38
CA GLN A 21 -4.28 -0.01 -19.43
C GLN A 21 -4.07 -1.49 -19.06
N VAL A 22 -4.79 -2.01 -18.07
CA VAL A 22 -4.73 -3.47 -17.75
C VAL A 22 -5.14 -4.30 -18.96
N LYS A 23 -6.23 -3.91 -19.66
CA LYS A 23 -6.68 -4.60 -20.88
C LYS A 23 -5.63 -4.50 -21.99
N GLN A 24 -5.02 -3.34 -22.16
CA GLN A 24 -3.98 -3.12 -23.15
C GLN A 24 -2.72 -3.93 -22.85
N ASP A 25 -2.25 -3.98 -21.60
CA ASP A 25 -1.08 -4.77 -21.22
C ASP A 25 -1.29 -6.26 -21.50
N LYS A 26 -2.51 -6.80 -21.28
CA LYS A 26 -2.84 -8.18 -21.64
C LYS A 26 -2.74 -8.46 -23.14
N ILE A 27 -3.07 -7.47 -23.98
CA ILE A 27 -2.95 -7.60 -25.43
C ILE A 27 -1.48 -7.49 -25.85
N THR A 28 -0.78 -6.48 -25.35
CA THR A 28 0.61 -6.17 -25.68
C THR A 28 1.57 -7.28 -25.24
N PHE A 29 1.34 -7.86 -24.06
CA PHE A 29 2.20 -8.86 -23.43
C PHE A 29 1.50 -10.23 -23.31
N LYS A 30 0.63 -10.58 -24.27
CA LYS A 30 -0.17 -11.81 -24.25
C LYS A 30 0.64 -13.10 -24.09
N ASP A 31 1.91 -13.08 -24.50
CA ASP A 31 2.81 -14.24 -24.44
C ASP A 31 3.54 -14.33 -23.07
N GLN A 32 3.44 -13.29 -22.23
CA GLN A 32 4.08 -13.19 -20.92
C GLN A 32 3.11 -13.02 -19.75
N ILE A 33 1.90 -12.51 -20.02
CA ILE A 33 0.84 -12.26 -19.04
C ILE A 33 -0.38 -13.07 -19.48
N GLU A 34 -0.62 -14.20 -18.81
CA GLU A 34 -1.83 -15.00 -19.05
C GLU A 34 -3.04 -14.29 -18.44
N GLU A 35 -2.88 -13.79 -17.21
CA GLU A 35 -3.95 -13.20 -16.43
C GLU A 35 -3.51 -11.90 -15.76
N ALA A 36 -4.31 -10.85 -15.96
CA ALA A 36 -4.17 -9.59 -15.26
C ALA A 36 -5.54 -8.97 -14.98
N TYR A 37 -5.68 -8.31 -13.82
CA TYR A 37 -6.90 -7.65 -13.39
C TYR A 37 -6.60 -6.29 -12.79
N PHE A 38 -7.52 -5.36 -13.01
CA PHE A 38 -7.48 -4.08 -12.34
C PHE A 38 -7.87 -4.25 -10.87
N VAL A 39 -7.01 -3.77 -9.98
CA VAL A 39 -7.33 -3.64 -8.55
C VAL A 39 -7.19 -2.17 -8.17
N PRO A 40 -8.28 -1.49 -7.76
CA PRO A 40 -8.21 -0.10 -7.36
C PRO A 40 -7.47 0.06 -6.03
N ASN A 41 -6.78 1.19 -5.86
CA ASN A 41 -6.23 1.61 -4.56
C ASN A 41 -7.31 2.36 -3.75
N PRO A 42 -7.19 2.43 -2.41
CA PRO A 42 -8.12 3.18 -1.59
C PRO A 42 -7.96 4.69 -1.84
N TYR A 43 -9.08 5.43 -1.79
CA TYR A 43 -9.09 6.88 -1.95
C TYR A 43 -9.40 7.55 -0.62
N PHE A 44 -8.38 8.14 0.01
CA PHE A 44 -8.50 8.68 1.37
C PHE A 44 -8.71 10.18 1.44
N SER A 45 -8.02 10.91 0.56
CA SER A 45 -8.00 12.36 0.53
C SER A 45 -7.93 12.82 -0.90
N SER A 46 -8.64 13.91 -1.16
CA SER A 46 -8.61 14.56 -2.46
C SER A 46 -7.43 15.51 -2.64
N ASP A 47 -6.65 15.72 -1.57
CA ASP A 47 -5.53 16.66 -1.50
C ASP A 47 -4.47 16.21 -0.46
N PRO A 48 -3.88 15.01 -0.63
CA PRO A 48 -2.96 14.45 0.35
C PRO A 48 -1.66 15.26 0.47
N LYS A 49 -1.06 15.28 1.67
CA LYS A 49 0.28 15.82 1.91
C LYS A 49 1.37 14.83 1.48
N TYR A 50 1.09 13.53 1.60
CA TYR A 50 2.01 12.45 1.29
C TYR A 50 1.41 11.47 0.29
N CYS A 51 2.21 10.93 -0.62
CA CYS A 51 1.80 9.83 -1.50
C CYS A 51 2.78 8.67 -1.32
N LEU A 52 2.28 7.57 -0.75
CA LEU A 52 3.03 6.34 -0.56
C LEU A 52 2.89 5.48 -1.82
N ILE A 53 3.99 5.14 -2.48
CA ILE A 53 3.98 4.42 -3.76
C ILE A 53 4.66 3.06 -3.59
N ALA A 54 3.97 1.95 -3.90
CA ALA A 54 4.53 0.61 -3.99
C ALA A 54 4.60 0.12 -5.45
N LEU A 55 4.78 -1.20 -5.66
CA LEU A 55 5.06 -1.80 -6.98
C LEU A 55 3.78 -2.09 -7.78
N GLU A 56 3.11 -3.18 -7.44
CA GLU A 56 1.82 -3.58 -7.99
C GLU A 56 1.07 -4.45 -6.97
N PRO A 57 -0.27 -4.53 -7.09
CA PRO A 57 -1.06 -5.54 -6.40
C PRO A 57 -0.55 -6.96 -6.70
N SER A 58 -0.53 -7.82 -5.67
CA SER A 58 -0.21 -9.24 -5.87
C SER A 58 -1.46 -10.05 -6.20
N PHE A 59 -1.32 -11.00 -7.11
CA PHE A 59 -2.27 -12.11 -7.24
C PHE A 59 -2.24 -12.95 -5.95
N GLY A 60 -3.21 -12.76 -5.07
CA GLY A 60 -3.42 -13.63 -3.91
C GLY A 60 -4.10 -14.94 -4.31
N LEU A 61 -4.14 -15.92 -3.39
CA LEU A 61 -4.88 -17.18 -3.58
C LEU A 61 -6.39 -16.98 -3.75
N GLN A 62 -6.91 -15.78 -3.46
CA GLN A 62 -8.34 -15.47 -3.45
C GLN A 62 -8.62 -14.22 -4.30
N ARG A 63 -8.51 -14.41 -5.62
CA ARG A 63 -8.72 -13.39 -6.66
C ARG A 63 -10.03 -12.60 -6.50
N GLU A 64 -11.11 -13.25 -6.06
CA GLU A 64 -12.45 -12.64 -5.94
C GLU A 64 -12.60 -11.72 -4.71
N LEU A 65 -11.64 -11.72 -3.80
CA LEU A 65 -11.75 -11.05 -2.51
C LEU A 65 -10.91 -9.78 -2.41
N ILE A 66 -10.03 -9.56 -3.39
CA ILE A 66 -9.24 -8.34 -3.51
C ILE A 66 -10.06 -7.32 -4.30
N LYS A 67 -10.97 -6.64 -3.59
CA LYS A 67 -11.77 -5.54 -4.17
C LYS A 67 -10.99 -4.22 -4.22
N VAL A 68 -10.06 -4.04 -3.27
CA VAL A 68 -9.25 -2.82 -3.10
C VAL A 68 -7.88 -3.23 -2.57
N GLU A 69 -6.81 -2.71 -3.15
CA GLU A 69 -5.43 -2.98 -2.71
C GLU A 69 -5.16 -2.33 -1.34
N PHE A 70 -4.10 -2.75 -0.64
CA PHE A 70 -3.76 -2.26 0.70
C PHE A 70 -4.78 -2.55 1.81
N LEU A 71 -5.83 -3.34 1.57
CA LEU A 71 -6.84 -3.70 2.58
C LEU A 71 -6.99 -5.22 2.79
N ASN A 72 -5.98 -6.00 2.41
CA ASN A 72 -6.09 -7.46 2.31
C ASN A 72 -5.17 -8.23 3.26
N SER A 73 -4.34 -7.54 4.06
CA SER A 73 -3.46 -8.22 5.01
C SER A 73 -3.17 -7.36 6.23
N PHE A 74 -2.81 -8.02 7.35
CA PHE A 74 -2.41 -7.33 8.58
C PHE A 74 -1.24 -6.37 8.33
N LYS A 75 -0.32 -6.73 7.43
CA LYS A 75 0.81 -5.88 7.02
C LYS A 75 0.35 -4.60 6.32
N ASN A 76 -0.72 -4.68 5.52
CA ASN A 76 -1.27 -3.51 4.85
C ASN A 76 -1.99 -2.61 5.86
N PHE A 77 -2.77 -3.19 6.78
CA PHE A 77 -3.36 -2.42 7.88
C PHE A 77 -2.29 -1.79 8.80
N LEU A 78 -1.16 -2.47 9.01
CA LEU A 78 -0.06 -1.96 9.81
C LEU A 78 0.58 -0.71 9.18
N ILE A 79 0.81 -0.70 7.86
CA ILE A 79 1.35 0.50 7.20
C ILE A 79 0.36 1.66 7.24
N HIS A 80 -0.94 1.40 7.05
CA HIS A 80 -1.99 2.41 7.21
C HIS A 80 -2.04 2.96 8.64
N TYR A 81 -1.98 2.08 9.64
CA TYR A 81 -1.97 2.44 11.05
C TYR A 81 -0.78 3.35 11.36
N CYS A 82 0.41 3.01 10.88
CA CYS A 82 1.58 3.84 11.10
C CYS A 82 1.50 5.17 10.33
N ALA A 83 1.04 5.18 9.08
CA ALA A 83 0.90 6.40 8.30
C ALA A 83 -0.10 7.36 8.95
N TYR A 84 -1.25 6.85 9.39
CA TYR A 84 -2.26 7.66 10.08
C TYR A 84 -1.71 8.26 11.39
N ASN A 85 -1.15 7.44 12.28
CA ASN A 85 -0.75 7.88 13.62
C ASN A 85 0.55 8.69 13.64
N TYR A 86 1.55 8.31 12.84
CA TYR A 86 2.92 8.83 12.97
C TYR A 86 3.33 9.74 11.82
N LEU A 87 2.89 9.46 10.58
CA LEU A 87 3.16 10.35 9.45
C LEU A 87 2.21 11.55 9.44
N CYS A 88 0.92 11.30 9.70
CA CYS A 88 -0.15 12.28 9.55
C CYS A 88 -0.79 12.72 10.87
N LYS A 89 -0.23 12.30 12.02
CA LYS A 89 -0.65 12.73 13.37
C LYS A 89 -2.17 12.60 13.64
N GLY A 90 -2.76 11.49 13.20
CA GLY A 90 -4.17 11.19 13.39
C GLY A 90 -5.09 11.72 12.29
N SER A 91 -4.59 11.89 11.06
CA SER A 91 -5.39 12.34 9.91
C SER A 91 -5.14 11.47 8.67
N PHE A 92 -6.08 11.50 7.72
CA PHE A 92 -5.97 10.83 6.42
C PHE A 92 -5.33 11.75 5.36
N ASP A 93 -4.29 12.50 5.75
CA ASP A 93 -3.55 13.42 4.87
C ASP A 93 -2.53 12.70 3.96
N TYR A 94 -2.78 11.42 3.64
CA TYR A 94 -1.95 10.62 2.76
C TYR A 94 -2.79 9.87 1.74
N HIS A 95 -2.17 9.58 0.59
CA HIS A 95 -2.65 8.60 -0.38
C HIS A 95 -1.67 7.43 -0.42
N ILE A 96 -2.17 6.22 -0.71
CA ILE A 96 -1.30 5.06 -0.98
C ILE A 96 -1.70 4.47 -2.33
N THR A 97 -0.70 4.12 -3.12
CA THR A 97 -0.88 3.75 -4.51
C THR A 97 0.24 2.82 -4.96
N ASP A 98 0.09 2.22 -6.12
CA ASP A 98 1.10 1.39 -6.78
C ASP A 98 1.58 2.04 -8.09
N ILE A 99 2.77 1.68 -8.58
CA ILE A 99 3.18 2.05 -9.95
C ILE A 99 2.16 1.49 -10.95
N SER A 100 1.81 0.22 -10.83
CA SER A 100 0.81 -0.44 -11.68
C SER A 100 -0.40 -0.89 -10.87
N LYS A 101 -1.61 -0.75 -11.44
CA LYS A 101 -2.85 -1.30 -10.84
C LYS A 101 -3.18 -2.70 -11.33
N SER A 102 -2.26 -3.29 -12.08
CA SER A 102 -2.41 -4.60 -12.68
C SER A 102 -1.96 -5.68 -11.71
N ALA A 103 -2.91 -6.41 -11.14
CA ALA A 103 -2.61 -7.62 -10.38
C ALA A 103 -2.24 -8.75 -11.36
N MET A 104 -1.02 -9.26 -11.26
CA MET A 104 -0.52 -10.39 -12.07
C MET A 104 0.13 -11.45 -11.18
N LYS A 105 0.23 -12.70 -11.65
CA LYS A 105 0.81 -13.79 -10.86
C LYS A 105 2.27 -13.47 -10.54
N ALA A 106 2.73 -13.86 -9.35
CA ALA A 106 4.11 -13.59 -8.93
C ALA A 106 5.17 -14.16 -9.90
N LYS A 107 4.89 -15.31 -10.52
CA LYS A 107 5.74 -15.92 -11.55
C LYS A 107 5.84 -15.04 -12.81
N GLU A 108 4.71 -14.48 -13.24
CA GLU A 108 4.65 -13.58 -14.39
C GLU A 108 5.36 -12.27 -14.05
N ALA A 109 5.07 -11.65 -12.91
CA ALA A 109 5.77 -10.44 -12.45
C ALA A 109 7.29 -10.63 -12.29
N GLY A 110 7.72 -11.86 -12.02
CA GLY A 110 9.11 -12.26 -11.91
C GLY A 110 9.77 -12.60 -13.25
N ALA A 111 9.02 -12.68 -14.35
CA ALA A 111 9.59 -12.98 -15.66
C ALA A 111 10.57 -11.87 -16.08
N PRO A 112 11.72 -12.21 -16.70
CA PRO A 112 12.73 -11.23 -17.05
C PRO A 112 12.17 -10.08 -17.89
N GLY A 113 12.37 -8.83 -17.43
CA GLY A 113 12.04 -7.62 -18.18
C GLY A 113 10.57 -7.17 -18.15
N ILE A 114 9.62 -8.02 -17.76
CA ILE A 114 8.19 -7.70 -17.85
C ILE A 114 7.77 -6.50 -16.99
N ARG A 115 8.22 -6.43 -15.73
CA ARG A 115 7.93 -5.28 -14.85
C ARG A 115 8.47 -3.98 -15.42
N SER A 116 9.66 -4.01 -16.03
CA SER A 116 10.23 -2.80 -16.64
C SER A 116 9.35 -2.28 -17.78
N LEU A 117 8.86 -3.19 -18.63
CA LEU A 117 7.98 -2.86 -19.75
C LEU A 117 6.60 -2.39 -19.28
N VAL A 118 5.99 -3.13 -18.35
CA VAL A 118 4.69 -2.77 -17.76
C VAL A 118 4.80 -1.41 -17.08
N TYR A 119 5.75 -1.21 -16.17
CA TYR A 119 5.88 0.07 -15.48
C TYR A 119 6.12 1.24 -16.41
N LYS A 120 6.85 1.05 -17.52
CA LYS A 120 7.00 2.09 -18.54
C LYS A 120 5.64 2.56 -19.09
N ASN A 121 4.69 1.64 -19.31
CA ASN A 121 3.33 1.98 -19.75
C ASN A 121 2.50 2.64 -18.65
N TRP A 122 2.75 2.29 -17.38
CA TRP A 122 2.00 2.81 -16.23
C TRP A 122 2.52 4.16 -15.71
N LEU A 123 3.78 4.50 -15.97
CA LEU A 123 4.40 5.74 -15.49
C LEU A 123 3.62 7.01 -15.89
N PRO A 124 3.15 7.19 -17.14
CA PRO A 124 2.32 8.34 -17.50
C PRO A 124 1.04 8.44 -16.65
N LEU A 125 0.39 7.31 -16.38
CA LEU A 125 -0.84 7.25 -15.59
C LEU A 125 -0.58 7.54 -14.10
N LEU A 126 0.55 7.08 -13.56
CA LEU A 126 0.98 7.45 -12.20
C LEU A 126 1.26 8.95 -12.09
N LYS A 127 1.90 9.56 -13.10
CA LYS A 127 2.13 11.02 -13.14
C LYS A 127 0.81 11.79 -13.19
N GLU A 128 -0.14 11.33 -13.99
CA GLU A 128 -1.49 11.88 -14.04
C GLU A 128 -2.19 11.73 -12.66
N GLU A 129 -2.04 10.58 -11.99
CA GLU A 129 -2.57 10.38 -10.62
C GLU A 129 -2.02 11.42 -9.65
N LEU A 130 -0.71 11.62 -9.63
CA LEU A 130 -0.07 12.61 -8.76
C LEU A 130 -0.56 14.04 -9.08
N GLN A 131 -0.78 14.37 -10.35
CA GLN A 131 -1.33 15.68 -10.75
C GLN A 131 -2.77 15.87 -10.28
N VAL A 132 -3.63 14.85 -10.43
CA VAL A 132 -5.02 14.87 -9.97
C VAL A 132 -5.08 15.03 -8.45
N LEU A 133 -4.23 14.31 -7.72
CA LEU A 133 -4.10 14.40 -6.26
C LEU A 133 -3.55 15.75 -5.80
N SER A 134 -2.79 16.46 -6.64
CA SER A 134 -2.24 17.79 -6.36
C SER A 134 -3.27 18.93 -6.51
N GLY A 135 -4.54 18.59 -6.75
CA GLY A 135 -5.63 19.56 -6.86
C GLY A 135 -5.44 20.60 -7.98
N GLY A 136 -4.71 20.26 -9.05
CA GLY A 136 -4.44 21.19 -10.15
C GLY A 136 -3.34 22.24 -9.84
N ASN A 137 -2.26 21.83 -9.17
CA ASN A 137 -1.04 22.60 -8.84
C ASN A 137 -1.05 23.38 -7.52
N LYS A 138 -1.90 23.02 -6.54
CA LYS A 138 -1.86 23.68 -5.21
C LYS A 138 -0.66 23.23 -4.39
N HIS A 139 -0.40 21.93 -4.36
CA HIS A 139 0.84 21.33 -3.86
C HIS A 139 1.00 19.93 -4.44
N THR A 140 2.24 19.53 -4.74
CA THR A 140 2.53 18.13 -5.06
C THR A 140 2.74 17.36 -3.75
N PRO A 141 2.06 16.21 -3.53
CA PRO A 141 2.31 15.41 -2.34
C PRO A 141 3.77 14.97 -2.26
N LYS A 142 4.35 14.97 -1.05
CA LYS A 142 5.68 14.39 -0.81
C LYS A 142 5.63 12.89 -1.12
N VAL A 143 6.39 12.45 -2.12
CA VAL A 143 6.42 11.04 -2.54
C VAL A 143 7.28 10.22 -1.59
N ILE A 144 6.68 9.19 -0.98
CA ILE A 144 7.36 8.18 -0.15
C ILE A 144 7.28 6.86 -0.90
N THR A 145 8.42 6.25 -1.20
CA THR A 145 8.44 4.97 -1.91
C THR A 145 8.52 3.81 -0.93
N ILE A 146 7.78 2.74 -1.21
CA ILE A 146 7.77 1.50 -0.43
C ILE A 146 8.64 0.48 -1.16
N GLY A 147 9.93 0.46 -0.82
CA GLY A 147 10.94 -0.44 -1.39
C GLY A 147 11.84 0.24 -2.42
N LYS A 148 13.11 -0.17 -2.46
CA LYS A 148 14.15 0.45 -3.30
C LYS A 148 13.87 0.33 -4.80
N THR A 149 13.24 -0.77 -5.23
CA THR A 149 12.87 -0.96 -6.65
C THR A 149 11.95 0.15 -7.14
N VAL A 150 10.96 0.54 -6.33
CA VAL A 150 10.06 1.66 -6.65
C VAL A 150 10.86 2.95 -6.74
N GLN A 151 11.68 3.25 -5.71
CA GLN A 151 12.53 4.44 -5.71
C GLN A 151 13.37 4.54 -6.97
N SER A 152 14.15 3.51 -7.27
CA SER A 152 15.01 3.50 -8.46
C SER A 152 14.21 3.63 -9.74
N HIS A 153 13.01 3.05 -9.83
CA HIS A 153 12.18 3.20 -11.03
C HIS A 153 11.67 4.64 -11.21
N LEU A 154 11.22 5.28 -10.13
CA LEU A 154 10.69 6.64 -10.16
C LEU A 154 11.78 7.70 -10.39
N GLU A 155 12.97 7.52 -9.80
CA GLU A 155 14.10 8.46 -9.94
C GLU A 155 14.77 8.37 -11.32
N ASN A 156 14.71 7.21 -11.98
CA ASN A 156 15.31 7.01 -13.31
C ASN A 156 14.30 7.13 -14.47
N CYS A 157 13.03 7.46 -14.20
CA CYS A 157 12.06 7.71 -15.27
C CYS A 157 12.25 9.11 -15.88
N GLU A 158 11.62 9.37 -17.03
CA GLU A 158 11.71 10.66 -17.71
C GLU A 158 10.31 11.31 -17.87
N PRO A 159 10.08 12.55 -17.37
CA PRO A 159 10.90 13.23 -16.37
C PRO A 159 10.93 12.49 -15.01
N PRO A 160 12.00 12.60 -14.21
CA PRO A 160 12.09 11.94 -12.90
C PRO A 160 11.01 12.39 -11.92
N ILE A 161 10.52 11.47 -11.09
CA ILE A 161 9.66 11.79 -9.94
C ILE A 161 10.56 11.92 -8.71
N LYS A 162 10.56 13.11 -8.09
CA LYS A 162 11.35 13.36 -6.89
C LYS A 162 10.81 12.57 -5.70
N VAL A 163 11.61 11.63 -5.20
CA VAL A 163 11.28 10.85 -3.99
C VAL A 163 11.79 11.60 -2.76
N ALA A 164 10.88 11.87 -1.81
CA ALA A 164 11.24 12.50 -0.54
C ALA A 164 11.90 11.51 0.42
N LYS A 165 11.41 10.26 0.45
CA LYS A 165 11.95 9.20 1.30
C LYS A 165 11.66 7.81 0.72
N ASN A 166 12.53 6.85 1.02
CA ASN A 166 12.27 5.43 0.82
C ASN A 166 12.09 4.73 2.17
N VAL A 167 11.06 3.90 2.27
CA VAL A 167 10.84 2.98 3.39
C VAL A 167 10.93 1.54 2.92
N LEU A 168 11.31 0.62 3.81
CA LEU A 168 11.39 -0.81 3.49
C LEU A 168 10.03 -1.36 3.05
N HIS A 169 10.05 -2.22 2.04
CA HIS A 169 8.85 -2.92 1.57
C HIS A 169 8.40 -3.97 2.60
N TYR A 170 7.09 -4.11 2.78
CA TYR A 170 6.46 -4.94 3.83
C TYR A 170 6.60 -6.46 3.61
N SER A 171 7.25 -6.90 2.53
CA SER A 171 7.50 -8.33 2.23
C SER A 171 8.34 -9.04 3.30
N GLU A 172 8.20 -10.38 3.36
CA GLU A 172 9.03 -11.23 4.23
C GLU A 172 10.53 -11.15 3.89
N ASN A 173 10.87 -10.92 2.63
CA ASN A 173 12.26 -10.81 2.17
C ASN A 173 13.04 -9.66 2.83
N ASN A 174 12.36 -8.72 3.50
CA ASN A 174 13.00 -7.65 4.26
C ASN A 174 13.07 -7.92 5.76
N ASN A 175 12.65 -9.11 6.25
CA ASN A 175 12.60 -9.37 7.70
C ASN A 175 13.96 -9.22 8.39
N SER A 176 15.04 -9.72 7.79
CA SER A 176 16.39 -9.52 8.33
C SER A 176 16.78 -8.05 8.45
N ARG A 177 16.31 -7.20 7.52
CA ARG A 177 16.54 -5.75 7.55
C ARG A 177 15.73 -5.07 8.65
N PHE A 178 14.46 -5.46 8.81
CA PHE A 178 13.64 -5.00 9.93
C PHE A 178 14.24 -5.41 11.28
N MET A 179 14.68 -6.67 11.41
CA MET A 179 15.37 -7.16 12.62
C MET A 179 16.64 -6.36 12.92
N LYS A 180 17.49 -6.12 11.91
CA LYS A 180 18.71 -5.33 12.09
C LYS A 180 18.41 -3.91 12.57
N TYR A 181 17.35 -3.29 12.05
CA TYR A 181 16.94 -1.94 12.46
C TYR A 181 16.51 -1.89 13.93
N VAL A 182 15.70 -2.86 14.35
CA VAL A 182 15.11 -2.88 15.69
C VAL A 182 15.97 -3.60 16.74
N ALA A 183 17.11 -4.17 16.36
CA ALA A 183 18.03 -4.85 17.28
C ALA A 183 18.51 -3.93 18.43
N GLY A 184 18.53 -2.61 18.20
CA GLY A 184 18.87 -1.61 19.22
C GLY A 184 17.70 -1.14 20.09
N LEU A 185 16.47 -1.62 19.86
CA LEU A 185 15.26 -1.11 20.54
C LEU A 185 14.85 -1.93 21.77
N GLY A 186 15.66 -2.92 22.18
CA GLY A 186 15.39 -3.76 23.35
C GLY A 186 14.59 -5.03 23.06
N SER A 187 14.38 -5.85 24.10
CA SER A 187 13.58 -7.07 24.02
C SER A 187 12.11 -6.73 23.83
N LYS A 188 11.43 -7.59 23.05
CA LYS A 188 10.01 -7.44 22.74
C LYS A 188 9.22 -8.44 23.53
N SER A 189 8.11 -8.01 24.13
CA SER A 189 7.23 -8.88 24.87
C SER A 189 6.04 -9.34 24.01
N SER A 190 5.49 -10.50 24.34
CA SER A 190 4.21 -10.96 23.77
C SER A 190 3.07 -9.96 24.05
N LEU A 191 3.10 -9.29 25.21
CA LEU A 191 2.12 -8.27 25.59
C LEU A 191 2.15 -7.06 24.63
N GLU A 192 3.33 -6.62 24.19
CA GLU A 192 3.44 -5.53 23.21
C GLU A 192 2.81 -5.90 21.86
N TYR A 193 3.00 -7.15 21.41
CA TYR A 193 2.35 -7.61 20.18
C TYR A 193 0.84 -7.58 20.32
N ASP A 194 0.32 -8.04 21.46
CA ASP A 194 -1.11 -8.10 21.72
C ASP A 194 -1.75 -6.71 21.71
N ILE A 195 -1.12 -5.74 22.35
CA ILE A 195 -1.55 -4.33 22.33
C ILE A 195 -1.51 -3.76 20.91
N LEU A 196 -0.40 -3.97 20.18
CA LEU A 196 -0.29 -3.53 18.79
C LEU A 196 -1.39 -4.15 17.93
N PHE A 197 -1.62 -5.45 18.08
CA PHE A 197 -2.58 -6.21 17.31
C PHE A 197 -4.00 -5.64 17.48
N ASP A 198 -4.41 -5.41 18.73
CA ASP A 198 -5.72 -4.82 19.01
C ASP A 198 -5.84 -3.40 18.48
N ASN A 199 -4.80 -2.58 18.60
CA ASN A 199 -4.79 -1.22 18.05
C ASN A 199 -4.94 -1.22 16.53
N VAL A 200 -4.19 -2.08 15.82
CA VAL A 200 -4.28 -2.20 14.35
C VAL A 200 -5.64 -2.75 13.93
N ARG A 201 -6.23 -3.68 14.70
CA ARG A 201 -7.57 -4.23 14.45
C ARG A 201 -8.65 -3.16 14.60
N VAL A 202 -8.64 -2.42 15.71
CA VAL A 202 -9.58 -1.32 15.96
C VAL A 202 -9.43 -0.25 14.88
N PHE A 203 -8.20 0.11 14.53
CA PHE A 203 -7.95 1.03 13.42
C PHE A 203 -8.46 0.48 12.09
N GLY A 204 -8.30 -0.82 11.81
CA GLY A 204 -8.84 -1.46 10.61
C GLY A 204 -10.35 -1.29 10.48
N ILE A 205 -11.10 -1.45 11.58
CA ILE A 205 -12.55 -1.16 11.62
C ILE A 205 -12.83 0.30 11.27
N VAL A 206 -12.09 1.24 11.87
CA VAL A 206 -12.24 2.68 11.60
C VAL A 206 -11.94 3.01 10.14
N LEU A 207 -10.86 2.46 9.58
CA LEU A 207 -10.44 2.65 8.20
C LEU A 207 -11.50 2.13 7.21
N MET A 208 -12.01 0.93 7.43
CA MET A 208 -13.02 0.34 6.56
C MET A 208 -14.34 1.12 6.60
N LYS A 209 -14.76 1.58 7.79
CA LYS A 209 -15.91 2.49 7.94
C LYS A 209 -15.69 3.82 7.25
N TYR A 210 -14.50 4.41 7.39
CA TYR A 210 -14.13 5.65 6.71
C TYR A 210 -14.25 5.51 5.18
N LEU A 211 -13.81 4.38 4.65
CA LEU A 211 -13.92 4.02 3.23
C LEU A 211 -15.31 3.50 2.81
N ASN A 212 -16.31 3.54 3.69
CA ASN A 212 -17.69 3.12 3.41
C ASN A 212 -17.83 1.64 2.97
N PHE A 213 -17.01 0.75 3.53
CA PHE A 213 -17.20 -0.69 3.37
C PHE A 213 -18.44 -1.18 4.13
N SER A 214 -19.10 -2.20 3.57
CA SER A 214 -20.25 -2.86 4.20
C SER A 214 -19.84 -3.62 5.46
N ILE A 215 -20.82 -3.94 6.33
CA ILE A 215 -20.57 -4.76 7.51
C ILE A 215 -20.12 -6.16 7.09
N GLU A 216 -20.70 -6.70 6.03
CA GLU A 216 -20.36 -8.01 5.49
C GLU A 216 -18.90 -8.07 4.99
N ASP A 217 -18.44 -7.03 4.28
CA ASP A 217 -17.04 -6.92 3.86
C ASP A 217 -16.09 -6.78 5.06
N MET A 218 -16.51 -6.06 6.11
CA MET A 218 -15.75 -5.93 7.36
C MET A 218 -15.68 -7.26 8.11
N ASP A 219 -16.80 -7.96 8.28
CA ASP A 219 -16.86 -9.22 8.99
C ASP A 219 -15.97 -10.26 8.33
N TYR A 220 -15.99 -10.39 7.00
CA TYR A 220 -15.09 -11.31 6.30
C TYR A 220 -13.60 -11.02 6.58
N LYS A 221 -13.21 -9.75 6.53
CA LYS A 221 -11.80 -9.35 6.68
C LYS A 221 -11.34 -9.31 8.14
N LEU A 222 -12.24 -8.99 9.07
CA LEU A 222 -11.91 -8.68 10.47
C LEU A 222 -12.29 -9.80 11.44
N ASN A 223 -12.94 -10.87 10.97
CA ASN A 223 -13.30 -12.02 11.80
C ASN A 223 -12.06 -12.62 12.49
N PRO A 224 -12.00 -12.67 13.83
CA PRO A 224 -10.86 -13.24 14.54
C PRO A 224 -10.68 -14.75 14.35
N ALA A 225 -11.73 -15.48 13.96
CA ALA A 225 -11.65 -16.92 13.74
C ALA A 225 -10.99 -17.25 12.39
N ASN A 226 -11.35 -16.53 11.32
CA ASN A 226 -11.00 -16.93 9.94
C ASN A 226 -10.52 -15.77 9.04
N GLY A 227 -10.45 -14.54 9.56
CA GLY A 227 -10.10 -13.34 8.82
C GLY A 227 -8.63 -12.93 8.94
N ILE A 228 -8.31 -11.75 8.43
CA ILE A 228 -6.96 -11.15 8.43
C ILE A 228 -6.44 -10.92 9.87
N PHE A 229 -7.36 -10.82 10.83
CA PHE A 229 -7.10 -10.60 12.25
C PHE A 229 -7.33 -11.86 13.09
N ASN A 230 -6.98 -13.04 12.58
CA ASN A 230 -6.85 -14.23 13.43
C ASN A 230 -5.53 -14.20 14.22
N LYS A 231 -5.63 -13.77 15.48
CA LYS A 231 -4.50 -13.64 16.42
C LYS A 231 -3.84 -14.98 16.73
N ASP A 232 -4.63 -16.04 16.87
CA ASP A 232 -4.20 -17.38 17.26
C ASP A 232 -3.57 -18.14 16.09
N GLY A 233 -3.82 -17.69 14.85
CA GLY A 233 -3.19 -18.21 13.64
C GLY A 233 -1.73 -17.79 13.43
N PHE A 234 -1.17 -16.90 14.26
CA PHE A 234 0.20 -16.41 14.08
C PHE A 234 1.21 -17.08 15.03
N SER A 235 2.23 -17.71 14.45
CA SER A 235 3.39 -18.20 15.19
C SER A 235 4.16 -17.07 15.88
N GLU A 236 4.90 -17.39 16.94
CA GLU A 236 5.69 -16.40 17.68
C GLU A 236 6.71 -15.67 16.78
N ASN A 237 7.32 -16.39 15.82
CA ASN A 237 8.16 -15.77 14.80
C ASN A 237 7.38 -14.71 14.01
N ARG A 238 6.15 -15.04 13.57
CA ARG A 238 5.31 -14.11 12.81
C ARG A 238 4.94 -12.86 13.62
N LYS A 239 4.61 -13.02 14.90
CA LYS A 239 4.34 -11.91 15.82
C LYS A 239 5.55 -10.97 15.94
N ASN A 240 6.74 -11.53 16.12
CA ASN A 240 7.99 -10.77 16.14
C ASN A 240 8.25 -10.03 14.83
N GLN A 241 7.99 -10.65 13.68
CA GLN A 241 8.12 -9.99 12.38
C GLN A 241 7.16 -8.80 12.24
N HIS A 242 5.94 -8.89 12.76
CA HIS A 242 4.99 -7.77 12.76
C HIS A 242 5.47 -6.63 13.67
N LEU A 243 5.96 -6.92 14.87
CA LEU A 243 6.54 -5.92 15.76
C LEU A 243 7.78 -5.24 15.13
N ASN A 244 8.65 -6.00 14.47
CA ASN A 244 9.81 -5.44 13.78
C ASN A 244 9.39 -4.41 12.72
N ARG A 245 8.35 -4.72 11.93
CA ARG A 245 7.79 -3.81 10.93
C ARG A 245 7.15 -2.58 11.57
N PHE A 246 6.38 -2.78 12.63
CA PHE A 246 5.72 -1.71 13.36
C PHE A 246 6.73 -0.65 13.82
N TYR A 247 7.74 -1.08 14.57
CA TYR A 247 8.74 -0.16 15.11
C TYR A 247 9.52 0.55 14.01
N TYR A 248 9.88 -0.16 12.93
CA TYR A 248 10.49 0.47 11.77
C TYR A 248 9.61 1.56 11.14
N TYR A 249 8.36 1.24 10.79
CA TYR A 249 7.46 2.20 10.14
C TYR A 249 7.10 3.36 11.06
N LYS A 250 6.89 3.10 12.34
CA LYS A 250 6.69 4.15 13.35
C LYS A 250 7.84 5.15 13.31
N THR A 251 9.08 4.69 13.49
CA THR A 251 10.25 5.57 13.55
C THR A 251 10.50 6.30 12.23
N GLU A 252 10.41 5.62 11.08
CA GLU A 252 10.60 6.29 9.79
C GLU A 252 9.52 7.34 9.52
N PHE A 253 8.26 7.08 9.87
CA PHE A 253 7.17 8.03 9.64
C PHE A 253 7.20 9.21 10.63
N GLU A 254 7.59 8.99 11.89
CA GLU A 254 7.88 10.08 12.84
C GLU A 254 9.00 11.00 12.30
N ASN A 255 10.08 10.41 11.77
CA ASN A 255 11.19 11.16 11.20
C ASN A 255 10.78 11.99 9.98
N ILE A 256 9.93 11.44 9.09
CA ILE A 256 9.42 12.17 7.93
C ILE A 256 8.45 13.29 8.35
N SER A 257 7.62 13.06 9.36
CA SER A 257 6.66 14.06 9.83
C SER A 257 7.33 15.27 10.49
N ASN A 258 8.56 15.13 10.98
CA ASN A 258 9.33 16.20 11.63
C ASN A 258 10.18 17.03 10.64
N GLN A 259 10.12 16.74 9.33
CA GLN A 259 10.82 17.44 8.25
C GLN A 259 9.87 18.34 7.42
#